data_AF-A0A7X6CS58-F1
#
_entry.id   AF-A0A7X6CS58-F1
#
_cell.length_a   1.000
_cell.length_b   1.000
_cell.length_c   1.000
_cell.angle_alpha   90.00
_cell.angle_beta   90.00
_cell.angle_gamma   90.00
#
_symmetry.space_group_name_H-M   'P 1'
#
loop_
_entity.id
_entity.type
_entity.pdbx_description
1 polymer ?
#
loop_
_entity_poly.entity_id
_entity_poly.type
_entity_poly.pdbx_seq_one_letter_code
_entity_poly.pdbx_strand_id
1 'polypeptide(L)'
;MAELNIGALTDSKSYTGSVGTTNIFDLYKFNITSPGSFKFSIDNLSGNADIFLLDNSGATLYSSTNAGNAAETISTDNLIAGDYTLKVLQISGDIKYTLNLAETNTQQAAADTLTGANSETPIASNSAASSEKSTVKKDAITGDAVDDKIVAAEAKPATTEKPVTTDSETATTNPESKTTCN
;
A
#
# COMPACT_ATOMS: atom_id res chain seq x y z
N MET A 1 23.39 -6.62 -11.32
CA MET A 1 22.24 -6.90 -10.45
C MET A 1 22.72 -6.80 -9.02
N ALA A 2 22.30 -5.76 -8.32
CA ALA A 2 22.54 -5.66 -6.89
C ALA A 2 21.34 -6.27 -6.15
N GLU A 3 21.65 -7.18 -5.22
CA GLU A 3 20.67 -7.70 -4.28
C GLU A 3 21.16 -7.34 -2.87
N LEU A 4 20.27 -6.74 -2.07
CA LEU A 4 20.53 -6.41 -0.67
C LEU A 4 19.45 -7.00 0.21
N ASN A 5 19.86 -7.75 1.23
CA ASN A 5 18.97 -8.18 2.30
C ASN A 5 19.02 -7.16 3.45
N ILE A 6 17.90 -6.50 3.70
CA ILE A 6 17.70 -5.51 4.78
C ILE A 6 17.39 -6.22 6.11
N GLY A 7 16.81 -7.43 6.06
CA GLY A 7 16.27 -8.13 7.21
C GLY A 7 14.92 -7.56 7.66
N ALA A 8 14.68 -7.56 8.97
CA ALA A 8 13.41 -7.15 9.54
C ALA A 8 13.22 -5.63 9.42
N LEU A 9 12.08 -5.22 8.86
CA LEU A 9 11.72 -3.80 8.77
C LEU A 9 11.04 -3.34 10.05
N THR A 10 11.82 -3.04 11.08
CA THR A 10 11.35 -2.58 12.39
C THR A 10 11.44 -1.06 12.58
N ASP A 11 12.15 -0.37 11.69
CA ASP A 11 12.37 1.07 11.72
C ASP A 11 12.42 1.60 10.27
N SER A 12 12.45 2.93 10.14
CA SER A 12 12.77 3.54 8.86
C SER A 12 14.20 3.21 8.43
N LYS A 13 14.38 2.79 7.17
CA LYS A 13 15.67 2.53 6.53
C LYS A 13 15.79 3.36 5.26
N SER A 14 17.02 3.80 4.96
CA SER A 14 17.33 4.54 3.73
C SER A 14 18.62 4.03 3.10
N TYR A 15 18.63 3.92 1.78
CA TYR A 15 19.74 3.40 0.98
C TYR A 15 19.90 4.24 -0.28
N THR A 16 21.12 4.47 -0.72
CA THR A 16 21.38 5.01 -2.06
C THR A 16 21.70 3.86 -3.02
N GLY A 17 21.30 4.03 -4.28
CA GLY A 17 21.47 3.00 -5.30
C GLY A 17 21.60 3.57 -6.70
N SER A 18 21.88 2.69 -7.65
CA SER A 18 21.89 3.05 -9.06
C SER A 18 21.52 1.87 -9.95
N VAL A 19 20.56 2.10 -10.85
CA VAL A 19 20.19 1.19 -11.92
C VAL A 19 20.53 1.82 -13.27
N GLY A 20 20.69 1.02 -14.31
CA GLY A 20 21.15 1.51 -15.59
C GLY A 20 21.20 0.43 -16.66
N THR A 21 21.74 0.79 -17.82
CA THR A 21 21.69 -0.07 -19.03
C THR A 21 22.35 -1.44 -18.87
N THR A 22 23.31 -1.57 -17.95
CA THR A 22 24.00 -2.83 -17.63
C THR A 22 23.46 -3.50 -16.35
N ASN A 23 22.80 -2.73 -15.49
CA ASN A 23 22.15 -3.20 -14.27
C ASN A 23 20.73 -2.64 -14.19
N ILE A 24 19.83 -3.24 -14.96
CA ILE A 24 18.50 -2.66 -15.20
C ILE A 24 17.58 -2.70 -13.98
N PHE A 25 17.93 -3.43 -12.92
CA PHE A 25 17.18 -3.43 -11.67
C PHE A 25 18.04 -3.76 -10.46
N ASP A 26 17.56 -3.30 -9.29
CA ASP A 26 18.07 -3.68 -7.98
C ASP A 26 16.95 -4.34 -7.15
N LEU A 27 17.32 -5.29 -6.29
CA LEU A 27 16.40 -6.03 -5.43
C LEU A 27 16.73 -5.81 -3.95
N TYR A 28 15.74 -5.35 -3.19
CA TYR A 28 15.84 -5.12 -1.76
C TYR A 28 14.90 -6.10 -1.04
N LYS A 29 15.46 -7.11 -0.41
CA LYS A 29 14.73 -8.13 0.34
C LYS A 29 14.57 -7.70 1.79
N PHE A 30 13.38 -7.84 2.34
CA PHE A 30 13.08 -7.53 3.73
C PHE A 30 11.96 -8.42 4.23
N ASN A 31 11.85 -8.55 5.55
CA ASN A 31 10.77 -9.30 6.17
C ASN A 31 9.95 -8.40 7.10
N ILE A 32 8.64 -8.59 7.08
CA ILE A 32 7.69 -7.94 7.98
C ILE A 32 7.36 -8.93 9.07
N THR A 33 7.59 -8.54 10.32
CA THR A 33 7.40 -9.39 11.50
C THR A 33 6.02 -9.22 12.13
N SER A 34 5.43 -8.03 12.00
CA SER A 34 4.09 -7.71 12.47
C SER A 34 3.26 -7.10 11.34
N PRO A 35 2.00 -7.52 11.13
CA PRO A 35 1.13 -6.86 10.18
C PRO A 35 0.99 -5.37 10.46
N GLY A 36 0.95 -4.53 9.43
CA GLY A 36 0.81 -3.09 9.62
C GLY A 36 0.83 -2.26 8.34
N SER A 37 0.92 -0.94 8.56
CA SER A 37 1.06 0.05 7.50
C SER A 37 2.51 0.34 7.20
N PHE A 38 2.85 0.39 5.91
CA PHE A 38 4.20 0.65 5.41
C PHE A 38 4.18 1.61 4.24
N LYS A 39 5.26 2.38 4.12
CA LYS A 39 5.54 3.24 2.98
C LYS A 39 6.91 2.90 2.40
N PHE A 40 6.93 2.71 1.08
CA PHE A 40 8.14 2.49 0.29
C PHE A 40 8.23 3.59 -0.75
N SER A 41 9.40 4.22 -0.90
CA SER A 41 9.57 5.30 -1.88
C SER A 41 10.99 5.36 -2.40
N ILE A 42 11.14 5.76 -3.66
CA ILE A 42 12.42 6.26 -4.17
C ILE A 42 12.29 7.75 -4.49
N ASP A 43 13.29 8.52 -4.09
CA ASP A 43 13.41 9.95 -4.38
C ASP A 43 14.81 10.28 -4.91
N ASN A 44 15.06 11.57 -5.18
CA ASN A 44 16.32 12.05 -5.75
C ASN A 44 16.72 11.33 -7.06
N LEU A 45 15.72 11.00 -7.89
CA LEU A 45 15.95 10.31 -9.14
C LEU A 45 16.70 11.20 -10.14
N SER A 46 17.75 10.67 -10.75
CA SER A 46 18.43 11.32 -11.89
C SER A 46 17.81 10.99 -13.25
N GLY A 47 16.74 10.18 -13.29
CA GLY A 47 16.07 9.69 -14.50
C GLY A 47 14.82 8.89 -14.15
N ASN A 48 14.28 8.11 -15.11
CA ASN A 48 13.00 7.41 -14.94
C ASN A 48 13.15 5.97 -14.45
N ALA A 49 12.72 5.71 -13.21
CA ALA A 49 12.70 4.40 -12.61
C ALA A 49 11.37 4.15 -11.89
N ASP A 50 10.94 2.89 -11.93
CA ASP A 50 9.71 2.41 -11.30
C ASP A 50 10.04 1.55 -10.08
N ILE A 51 9.09 1.43 -9.14
CA ILE A 51 9.20 0.49 -8.01
C ILE A 51 8.05 -0.51 -8.00
N PHE A 52 8.40 -1.74 -7.61
CA PHE A 52 7.46 -2.85 -7.47
C PHE A 52 7.67 -3.52 -6.12
N LEU A 53 6.60 -3.65 -5.34
CA LEU A 53 6.58 -4.48 -4.16
C LEU A 53 6.12 -5.89 -4.55
N LEU A 54 6.98 -6.87 -4.32
CA LEU A 54 6.77 -8.26 -4.66
C LEU A 54 6.57 -9.11 -3.40
N ASP A 55 5.73 -10.13 -3.48
CA ASP A 55 5.63 -11.17 -2.45
C ASP A 55 6.80 -12.17 -2.52
N ASN A 56 6.82 -13.15 -1.61
CA ASN A 56 7.85 -14.20 -1.56
C ASN A 56 7.88 -15.12 -2.80
N SER A 57 6.80 -15.18 -3.59
CA SER A 57 6.78 -15.90 -4.87
C SER A 57 7.34 -15.09 -6.03
N GLY A 58 7.58 -13.79 -5.82
CA GLY A 58 7.99 -12.83 -6.83
C GLY A 58 6.82 -12.18 -7.59
N ALA A 59 5.58 -12.38 -7.15
CA ALA A 59 4.41 -11.74 -7.75
C ALA A 59 4.29 -10.29 -7.28
N THR A 60 4.00 -9.38 -8.21
CA THR A 60 3.78 -7.96 -7.89
C THR A 60 2.48 -7.79 -7.09
N LEU A 61 2.61 -7.25 -5.89
CA LEU A 61 1.48 -6.84 -5.05
C LEU A 61 1.08 -5.40 -5.36
N TYR A 62 2.07 -4.50 -5.45
CA TYR A 62 1.88 -3.07 -5.68
C TYR A 62 3.01 -2.51 -6.54
N SER A 63 2.74 -1.41 -7.24
CA SER A 63 3.73 -0.71 -8.05
C SER A 63 3.48 0.80 -8.09
N SER A 64 4.53 1.56 -8.36
CA SER A 64 4.47 2.98 -8.72
C SER A 64 5.35 3.18 -9.96
N THR A 65 4.80 3.88 -10.95
CA THR A 65 5.40 4.03 -12.29
C THR A 65 5.24 5.46 -12.81
N ASN A 66 5.54 6.47 -11.99
CA ASN A 66 5.42 7.86 -12.41
C ASN A 66 6.42 8.14 -13.54
N ALA A 67 6.03 9.01 -14.47
CA ALA A 67 6.90 9.35 -15.57
C ALA A 67 8.03 10.31 -15.15
N GLY A 68 9.16 10.21 -15.84
CA GLY A 68 10.28 11.14 -15.65
C GLY A 68 11.01 10.89 -14.33
N ASN A 69 11.42 11.93 -13.63
CA ASN A 69 12.16 11.82 -12.36
C ASN A 69 11.28 12.11 -11.14
N ALA A 70 9.96 11.99 -11.29
CA ALA A 70 9.04 12.09 -10.17
C ALA A 70 9.37 11.02 -9.13
N ALA A 71 9.16 11.31 -7.85
CA ALA A 71 9.34 10.32 -6.81
C ALA A 71 8.33 9.18 -6.99
N GLU A 72 8.77 7.94 -6.75
CA GLU A 72 7.87 6.81 -6.68
C GLU A 72 7.47 6.54 -5.24
N THR A 73 6.21 6.19 -5.00
CA THR A 73 5.73 5.90 -3.65
C THR A 73 4.65 4.84 -3.67
N ILE A 74 4.81 3.83 -2.82
CA ILE A 74 3.82 2.81 -2.48
C ILE A 74 3.49 3.00 -1.00
N SER A 75 2.20 3.12 -0.67
CA SER A 75 1.69 3.10 0.72
C SER A 75 0.66 1.98 0.84
N THR A 76 0.78 1.15 1.87
CA THR A 76 -0.09 0.00 2.12
C THR A 76 -0.40 -0.09 3.61
N ASP A 77 -1.65 -0.37 3.97
CA ASP A 77 -2.10 -0.35 5.37
C ASP A 77 -2.26 -1.72 6.04
N ASN A 78 -2.20 -2.81 5.26
CA ASN A 78 -2.52 -4.15 5.73
C ASN A 78 -1.54 -5.20 5.22
N LEU A 79 -0.26 -4.86 5.19
CA LEU A 79 0.76 -5.81 4.76
C LEU A 79 0.99 -6.81 5.89
N ILE A 80 0.69 -8.09 5.65
CA ILE A 80 0.82 -9.15 6.66
C ILE A 80 2.27 -9.53 6.88
N ALA A 81 2.56 -10.22 8.00
CA ALA A 81 3.88 -10.76 8.26
C ALA A 81 4.30 -11.74 7.15
N GLY A 82 5.55 -11.62 6.70
CA GLY A 82 6.08 -12.39 5.57
C GLY A 82 7.33 -11.78 4.96
N ASP A 83 7.86 -12.46 3.95
CA ASP A 83 9.02 -12.02 3.18
C ASP A 83 8.57 -11.27 1.92
N TYR A 84 9.23 -10.15 1.66
CA TYR A 84 8.92 -9.26 0.55
C TYR A 84 10.19 -8.81 -0.16
N THR A 85 10.02 -8.42 -1.42
CA THR A 85 11.10 -7.81 -2.21
C THR A 85 10.61 -6.50 -2.81
N LEU A 86 11.34 -5.41 -2.57
CA LEU A 86 11.16 -4.18 -3.33
C LEU A 86 12.13 -4.20 -4.51
N LYS A 87 11.59 -4.17 -5.72
CA LYS A 87 12.36 -4.08 -6.96
C LYS A 87 12.34 -2.65 -7.46
N VAL A 88 13.52 -2.08 -7.70
CA VAL A 88 13.69 -0.81 -8.42
C VAL A 88 14.06 -1.16 -9.85
N LEU A 89 13.27 -0.71 -10.84
CA LEU A 89 13.45 -1.02 -12.25
C LEU A 89 13.77 0.25 -13.04
N GLN A 90 14.85 0.20 -13.82
CA GLN A 90 15.20 1.25 -14.76
C GLN A 90 14.24 1.26 -15.96
N ILE A 91 13.77 2.45 -16.34
CA ILE A 91 13.01 2.64 -17.59
C ILE A 91 13.91 3.13 -18.71
N SER A 92 14.78 4.12 -18.45
CA SER A 92 15.71 4.61 -19.47
C SER A 92 16.91 5.35 -18.87
N GLY A 93 18.08 5.15 -19.47
CA GLY A 93 19.34 5.79 -19.03
C GLY A 93 19.88 5.23 -17.71
N ASP A 94 21.00 5.76 -17.25
CA ASP A 94 21.55 5.41 -15.95
C ASP A 94 20.99 6.35 -14.87
N ILE A 95 20.53 5.78 -13.76
CA ILE A 95 19.68 6.43 -12.78
C ILE A 95 20.27 6.20 -11.40
N LYS A 96 20.51 7.30 -10.68
CA LYS A 96 20.75 7.30 -9.24
C LYS A 96 19.46 7.59 -8.52
N TYR A 97 19.30 7.00 -7.33
CA TYR A 97 18.13 7.21 -6.49
C TYR A 97 18.49 7.02 -5.02
N THR A 98 17.60 7.50 -4.15
CA THR A 98 17.58 7.20 -2.72
C THR A 98 16.30 6.43 -2.41
N LEU A 99 16.44 5.22 -1.91
CA LEU A 99 15.36 4.36 -1.46
C LEU A 99 15.09 4.60 0.02
N ASN A 100 13.80 4.72 0.38
CA ASN A 100 13.32 4.82 1.75
C ASN A 100 12.23 3.78 2.00
N LEU A 101 12.34 3.04 3.11
CA LEU A 101 11.35 2.08 3.60
C LEU A 101 10.99 2.48 5.03
N ALA A 102 9.71 2.58 5.34
CA ALA A 102 9.26 2.95 6.68
C ALA A 102 7.98 2.20 7.04
N GLU A 103 7.92 1.71 8.28
CA GLU A 103 6.65 1.41 8.93
C GLU A 103 5.96 2.74 9.28
N THR A 104 4.69 2.89 8.89
CA THR A 104 3.89 4.09 9.17
C THR A 104 2.88 3.86 10.29
N ASN A 105 2.79 2.64 10.81
CA ASN A 105 2.01 2.33 12.00
C ASN A 105 2.83 2.64 13.26
N THR A 106 2.72 3.86 13.79
CA THR A 106 3.44 4.29 14.99
C THR A 106 2.77 3.81 16.28
N GLN A 107 2.37 2.54 16.37
CA GLN A 107 1.95 1.96 17.65
C GLN A 107 3.18 1.35 18.33
N GLN A 108 3.90 2.22 19.03
CA GLN A 108 4.97 1.85 19.94
C GLN A 108 4.39 0.84 20.96
N ALA A 109 5.01 -0.34 21.03
CA ALA A 109 4.68 -1.36 22.01
C ALA A 109 4.57 -0.74 23.40
N ALA A 110 3.39 -0.79 24.00
CA ALA A 110 3.26 -0.63 25.43
C ALA A 110 4.15 -1.71 26.07
N ALA A 111 5.23 -1.30 26.74
CA ALA A 111 5.99 -2.17 27.60
C ALA A 111 5.07 -2.63 28.74
N ASP A 112 4.41 -3.77 28.53
CA ASP A 112 3.83 -4.56 29.59
C ASP A 112 4.99 -5.22 30.36
N THR A 113 5.56 -4.49 31.31
CA THR A 113 6.38 -5.07 32.38
C THR A 113 5.57 -5.03 33.67
N LEU A 114 4.64 -5.96 33.81
CA LEU A 114 4.05 -6.32 35.09
C LEU A 114 5.08 -7.14 35.90
N THR A 115 6.09 -6.47 36.48
CA THR A 115 6.89 -7.03 37.58
C THR A 115 6.63 -6.22 38.83
N GLY A 116 5.81 -6.79 39.71
CA GLY A 116 5.57 -6.23 41.03
C GLY A 116 6.87 -6.17 41.85
N ALA A 117 7.16 -4.99 42.39
CA ALA A 117 8.05 -4.81 43.52
C ALA A 117 7.41 -3.77 44.47
N ASN A 118 6.78 -4.32 45.49
CA ASN A 118 6.42 -3.71 46.75
C ASN A 118 7.63 -3.03 47.43
N SER A 119 7.48 -1.77 47.82
CA SER A 119 8.23 -1.16 48.93
C SER A 119 7.22 -0.37 49.76
N GLU A 120 7.11 -0.78 51.02
CA GLU A 120 5.98 -0.56 51.92
C GLU A 120 5.81 0.90 52.42
N THR A 121 4.55 1.23 52.72
CA THR A 121 4.01 2.40 53.44
C THR A 121 4.42 2.48 54.93
N PRO A 122 4.18 3.63 55.61
CA PRO A 122 2.98 3.71 56.45
C PRO A 122 2.18 5.03 56.37
N ILE A 123 0.87 4.83 56.16
CA ILE A 123 -0.36 5.58 56.54
C ILE A 123 -0.29 6.82 57.45
N ALA A 124 -1.05 7.86 57.06
CA ALA A 124 -1.98 8.55 57.96
C ALA A 124 -3.22 9.06 57.20
N SER A 125 -4.38 8.50 57.57
CA SER A 125 -5.73 8.88 57.19
C SER A 125 -6.07 10.33 57.57
N ASN A 126 -6.99 10.95 56.83
CA ASN A 126 -8.12 11.67 57.43
C ASN A 126 -9.30 11.73 56.45
N SER A 127 -10.43 11.22 56.94
CA SER A 127 -11.73 11.09 56.30
C SER A 127 -12.50 12.41 56.30
N ALA A 128 -13.17 12.74 55.19
CA ALA A 128 -14.42 13.49 55.22
C ALA A 128 -15.37 12.96 54.13
N ALA A 129 -16.44 12.33 54.58
CA ALA A 129 -17.57 11.85 53.80
C ALA A 129 -18.46 13.01 53.30
N SER A 130 -19.13 12.83 52.16
CA SER A 130 -20.61 12.79 52.08
C SER A 130 -21.10 12.86 50.64
N SER A 131 -22.06 11.96 50.33
CA SER A 131 -23.18 12.05 49.36
C SER A 131 -22.85 12.36 47.88
N GLU A 132 -23.26 11.57 46.89
CA GLU A 132 -24.62 11.07 46.68
C GLU A 132 -24.68 9.68 46.05
N LYS A 133 -25.65 8.93 46.58
CA LYS A 133 -26.18 7.66 46.11
C LYS A 133 -27.13 7.94 44.94
N SER A 134 -26.86 7.39 43.76
CA SER A 134 -27.93 7.06 42.81
C SER A 134 -27.78 5.61 42.34
N THR A 135 -28.80 4.84 42.66
CA THR A 135 -28.85 3.39 42.63
C THR A 135 -29.89 2.94 41.60
N VAL A 136 -29.42 2.29 40.51
CA VAL A 136 -30.05 1.18 39.73
C VAL A 136 -31.38 1.56 38.98
N LYS A 137 -31.82 1.04 37.82
CA LYS A 137 -31.84 -0.31 37.25
C LYS A 137 -32.11 -0.37 35.74
N LYS A 138 -31.53 -1.42 35.16
CA LYS A 138 -31.99 -2.23 34.02
C LYS A 138 -33.40 -2.77 34.28
N ASP A 139 -34.33 -2.59 33.34
CA ASP A 139 -35.49 -3.47 33.16
C ASP A 139 -35.88 -3.49 31.66
N ALA A 140 -36.15 -4.70 31.16
CA ALA A 140 -36.64 -4.99 29.82
C ALA A 140 -38.16 -4.85 29.76
N ILE A 141 -38.73 -4.50 28.59
CA ILE A 141 -40.12 -4.84 28.29
C ILE A 141 -40.33 -5.15 26.81
N THR A 142 -41.24 -6.08 26.61
CA THR A 142 -41.55 -6.85 25.41
C THR A 142 -42.93 -6.44 24.89
N GLY A 143 -43.16 -6.59 23.57
CA GLY A 143 -44.46 -6.72 22.90
C GLY A 143 -45.05 -5.41 22.34
N ASP A 144 -45.75 -5.35 21.20
CA ASP A 144 -46.01 -6.31 20.12
C ASP A 144 -46.63 -5.53 18.92
N ALA A 145 -46.54 -6.15 17.74
CA ALA A 145 -47.07 -5.90 16.37
C ALA A 145 -48.04 -4.74 16.02
N VAL A 146 -47.86 -4.16 14.81
CA VAL A 146 -48.70 -4.30 13.58
C VAL A 146 -48.07 -3.47 12.42
N ASP A 147 -47.53 -4.10 11.38
CA ASP A 147 -48.15 -4.45 10.09
C ASP A 147 -48.62 -3.21 9.29
N ASP A 148 -47.80 -2.77 8.33
CA ASP A 148 -48.34 -2.28 7.06
C ASP A 148 -47.43 -2.67 5.89
N LYS A 149 -47.97 -3.58 5.12
CA LYS A 149 -47.55 -4.12 3.83
C LYS A 149 -47.71 -3.05 2.76
N ILE A 150 -46.91 -3.15 1.68
CA ILE A 150 -47.12 -2.68 0.29
C ILE A 150 -45.85 -1.97 -0.22
N VAL A 151 -45.23 -2.26 -1.37
CA VAL A 151 -45.26 -3.29 -2.43
C VAL A 151 -44.19 -2.83 -3.43
N ALA A 152 -43.58 -3.80 -4.13
CA ALA A 152 -42.92 -3.76 -5.45
C ALA A 152 -42.06 -2.53 -5.83
N ALA A 153 -40.87 -2.76 -6.35
CA ALA A 153 -40.54 -2.82 -7.79
C ALA A 153 -39.32 -1.88 -7.91
N GLU A 154 -38.27 -2.10 -8.68
CA GLU A 154 -38.10 -2.77 -9.94
C GLU A 154 -36.60 -3.01 -10.13
N ALA A 155 -36.26 -4.14 -10.74
CA ALA A 155 -34.94 -4.37 -11.32
C ALA A 155 -34.93 -3.87 -12.76
N LYS A 156 -33.90 -3.09 -13.17
CA LYS A 156 -33.20 -3.11 -14.48
C LYS A 156 -32.41 -1.79 -14.72
N PRO A 157 -31.48 -1.70 -15.72
CA PRO A 157 -30.99 -2.77 -16.60
C PRO A 157 -29.47 -2.85 -16.78
N ALA A 158 -29.02 -4.08 -17.06
CA ALA A 158 -27.96 -4.32 -18.03
C ALA A 158 -28.48 -4.00 -19.45
N THR A 159 -27.73 -3.24 -20.24
CA THR A 159 -27.91 -3.14 -21.68
C THR A 159 -26.79 -3.87 -22.41
N THR A 160 -27.20 -4.96 -23.03
CA THR A 160 -26.47 -5.80 -23.97
C THR A 160 -26.43 -5.13 -25.36
N GLU A 161 -25.26 -5.20 -25.99
CA GLU A 161 -24.93 -5.34 -27.42
C GLU A 161 -25.91 -4.87 -28.53
N LYS A 162 -25.34 -4.31 -29.62
CA LYS A 162 -25.15 -5.09 -30.87
C LYS A 162 -24.27 -4.39 -31.93
N PRO A 163 -23.67 -5.17 -32.86
CA PRO A 163 -22.69 -4.77 -33.88
C PRO A 163 -23.35 -4.44 -35.23
N VAL A 164 -22.55 -3.99 -36.20
CA VAL A 164 -22.67 -4.17 -37.69
C VAL A 164 -21.61 -3.23 -38.32
N THR A 165 -20.48 -3.73 -38.87
CA THR A 165 -20.23 -4.11 -40.29
C THR A 165 -20.92 -3.16 -41.29
N THR A 166 -20.27 -2.64 -42.33
CA THR A 166 -19.98 -3.37 -43.56
C THR A 166 -19.18 -2.44 -44.50
N ASP A 167 -18.11 -3.00 -45.05
CA ASP A 167 -17.48 -2.85 -46.38
C ASP A 167 -17.80 -1.67 -47.30
N SER A 168 -16.73 -1.10 -47.89
CA SER A 168 -16.33 -1.28 -49.31
C SER A 168 -15.29 -0.19 -49.66
N GLU A 169 -14.02 -0.55 -49.91
CA GLU A 169 -13.43 -0.82 -51.25
C GLU A 169 -13.53 0.40 -52.19
N THR A 170 -12.46 1.01 -52.72
CA THR A 170 -11.47 0.42 -53.64
C THR A 170 -10.29 1.37 -53.88
N ALA A 171 -9.21 0.77 -54.38
CA ALA A 171 -7.88 1.28 -54.67
C ALA A 171 -7.76 2.41 -55.71
N THR A 172 -6.57 3.02 -55.77
CA THR A 172 -5.71 3.36 -56.94
C THR A 172 -4.84 4.57 -56.53
N THR A 173 -3.56 4.75 -56.84
CA THR A 173 -2.53 4.08 -57.64
C THR A 173 -1.20 4.75 -57.26
N ASN A 174 -0.17 3.96 -57.01
CA ASN A 174 1.23 4.39 -57.10
C ASN A 174 1.61 4.48 -58.60
N PRO A 175 2.29 5.55 -59.03
CA PRO A 175 3.55 5.32 -59.72
C PRO A 175 4.68 6.28 -59.32
N GLU A 176 5.86 5.69 -59.32
CA GLU A 176 7.24 6.18 -59.35
C GLU A 176 7.50 7.67 -59.67
N SER A 177 8.41 8.28 -58.91
CA SER A 177 9.41 9.20 -59.48
C SER A 177 10.77 9.01 -58.84
N LYS A 178 11.61 8.29 -59.56
CA LYS A 178 13.06 8.17 -59.41
C LYS A 178 13.70 9.44 -59.97
N THR A 179 14.32 10.26 -59.13
CA THR A 179 15.16 11.39 -59.58
C THR A 179 16.60 10.92 -59.76
N THR A 180 17.15 11.28 -60.90
CA THR A 180 18.35 10.79 -61.58
C THR A 180 19.65 11.41 -61.05
N CYS A 181 20.74 10.62 -61.04
CA CYS A 181 22.11 11.10 -61.23
C CYS A 181 22.39 11.24 -62.73
N ASN A 182 22.81 12.44 -63.15
CA ASN A 182 23.97 12.72 -64.02
C ASN A 182 24.09 14.22 -64.27
#